data_AF-A0A1H5NY55-F1
#
_entry.id   AF-A0A1H5NY55-F1
#
_cell.length_a   1.000
_cell.length_b   1.000
_cell.length_c   1.000
_cell.angle_alpha   90.00
_cell.angle_beta   90.00
_cell.angle_gamma   90.00
#
_symmetry.space_group_name_H-M   'P 1'
#
loop_
_entity.id
_entity.type
_entity.pdbx_description
1 polymer ?
#
loop_
_entity_poly.entity_id
_entity_poly.type
_entity_poly.pdbx_seq_one_letter_code
_entity_poly.pdbx_strand_id
1 'polypeptide(L)' 'MIDRSHDLPLTRQARVLKLSRSSLYYQPHPVSAADLAIMRRIDELHLDLQGLVRAT' A
#
# COMPACT_ATOMS: atom_id res chain seq x y z
N MET A 1 10.91 -2.78 7.49
CA MET A 1 10.90 -1.32 7.23
C MET A 1 12.22 -0.96 6.57
N ILE A 2 12.25 0.01 5.65
CA ILE A 2 13.50 0.55 5.08
C ILE A 2 14.04 1.64 6.01
N ASP A 3 15.34 1.63 6.30
CA ASP A 3 15.99 2.65 7.13
C ASP A 3 17.31 3.11 6.48
N ARG A 4 17.44 4.41 6.23
CA ARG A 4 18.67 4.99 5.62
C ARG A 4 19.85 5.01 6.59
N SER A 5 19.61 4.86 7.88
CA SER A 5 20.64 4.86 8.93
C SER A 5 21.19 3.46 9.23
N HIS A 6 20.59 2.41 8.64
CA HIS A 6 21.01 1.03 8.85
C HIS A 6 22.30 0.72 8.10
N ASP A 7 23.17 -0.11 8.71
CA ASP A 7 24.44 -0.60 8.14
C ASP A 7 24.33 -1.29 6.76
N LEU A 8 23.14 -1.74 6.37
CA LEU A 8 22.92 -2.40 5.10
C LEU A 8 22.60 -1.37 4.02
N PRO A 9 23.21 -1.44 2.82
CA PRO A 9 22.82 -0.59 1.71
C PRO A 9 21.32 -0.72 1.38
N LEU A 10 20.67 0.37 0.97
CA LEU A 10 19.23 0.40 0.64
C LEU A 10 18.84 -0.68 -0.38
N THR A 11 19.72 -0.99 -1.33
CA THR A 11 19.52 -2.06 -2.32
C THR A 11 19.46 -3.45 -1.69
N ARG A 12 20.25 -3.71 -0.64
CA ARG A 12 20.18 -4.97 0.11
C ARG A 12 18.93 -5.03 0.98
N GLN A 13 18.58 -3.93 1.64
CA GLN A 13 17.35 -3.87 2.44
C GLN A 13 16.10 -4.14 1.58
N ALA A 14 16.02 -3.52 0.39
CA ALA A 14 14.92 -3.77 -0.54
C ALA A 14 14.83 -5.23 -0.98
N ARG A 15 15.99 -5.85 -1.28
CA ARG A 15 16.05 -7.27 -1.67
C ARG A 15 15.56 -8.20 -0.55
N VAL A 16 15.98 -7.96 0.70
CA VAL A 16 15.54 -8.74 1.87
C VAL A 16 14.03 -8.64 2.06
N LEU A 17 13.48 -7.43 1.88
CA LEU A 17 12.04 -7.16 2.00
C LEU A 17 11.23 -7.52 0.74
N LYS A 18 11.87 -8.09 -0.30
CA LYS A 18 11.24 -8.38 -1.60
C LYS A 18 10.55 -7.16 -2.23
N LEU A 19 11.09 -5.96 -1.99
CA LEU A 19 10.60 -4.71 -2.56
C LEU A 19 11.31 -4.43 -3.89
N SER A 20 10.56 -3.88 -4.85
CA SER A 20 11.15 -3.30 -6.05
C SER A 20 12.06 -2.12 -5.69
N ARG A 21 13.19 -1.98 -6.37
CA ARG A 21 14.04 -0.78 -6.27
C ARG A 21 13.30 0.50 -6.64
N SER A 22 12.31 0.44 -7.55
CA SER A 22 11.52 1.62 -7.92
C SER A 22 10.72 2.17 -6.72
N SER A 23 10.27 1.30 -5.82
CA SER A 23 9.54 1.68 -4.61
C SER A 23 10.40 2.48 -3.62
N LEU A 24 11.73 2.44 -3.71
CA LEU A 24 12.61 3.19 -2.82
C LEU A 24 12.59 4.70 -3.11
N TYR A 25 12.24 5.09 -4.33
CA TYR A 25 12.19 6.48 -4.76
C TYR A 25 10.81 7.11 -4.58
N TYR A 26 9.79 6.30 -4.25
CA TYR A 26 8.48 6.82 -3.93
C TYR A 26 8.51 7.44 -2.53
N GLN A 27 8.21 8.74 -2.45
CA GLN A 27 7.96 9.40 -1.19
C GLN A 27 6.45 9.35 -0.90
N PRO A 28 6.01 8.84 0.27
CA PRO A 28 4.60 8.87 0.63
C PRO A 28 4.07 10.29 0.57
N HIS A 29 2.96 10.47 -0.14
CA HIS A 29 2.21 11.72 -0.16
C HIS A 29 0.85 11.50 0.49
N PRO A 30 0.35 12.47 1.27
CA PRO A 30 -0.98 12.39 1.84
C PRO A 30 -2.02 12.38 0.71
N VAL A 31 -3.00 11.48 0.84
CA VAL A 31 -4.16 11.43 -0.05
C VAL A 31 -5.12 12.56 0.31
N SER A 32 -5.71 13.22 -0.70
CA SER A 32 -6.70 14.27 -0.44
C SER A 32 -7.92 13.70 0.30
N ALA A 33 -8.64 14.54 1.06
CA ALA A 33 -9.83 14.08 1.77
C ALA A 33 -10.92 13.56 0.80
N ALA A 34 -11.02 14.16 -0.40
CA ALA A 34 -11.95 13.75 -1.43
C ALA A 34 -11.59 12.36 -2.00
N ASP A 35 -10.31 12.15 -2.35
CA ASP A 35 -9.86 10.86 -2.87
C ASP A 35 -10.00 9.75 -1.82
N LEU A 36 -9.71 10.06 -0.55
CA LEU A 36 -9.88 9.11 0.54
C LEU A 36 -11.35 8.71 0.74
N ALA A 37 -12.29 9.65 0.55
CA ALA A 37 -13.72 9.34 0.61
C ALA A 37 -14.15 8.38 -0.51
N ILE A 38 -13.61 8.55 -1.72
CA ILE A 38 -13.85 7.64 -2.85
C ILE A 38 -13.30 6.24 -2.54
N MET A 39 -12.06 6.15 -2.06
CA MET A 39 -11.42 4.87 -1.71
C MET A 39 -12.26 4.10 -0.68
N ARG A 40 -12.72 4.78 0.38
CA ARG A 40 -13.59 4.18 1.40
C ARG A 40 -14.89 3.65 0.81
N ARG A 41 -15.51 4.41 -0.11
CA ARG A 41 -16.75 3.97 -0.76
C ARG A 41 -16.55 2.74 -1.63
N ILE A 42 -15.41 2.63 -2.31
CA ILE A 42 -15.04 1.44 -3.09
C ILE A 42 -14.87 0.23 -2.16
N ASP A 43 -14.17 0.39 -1.04
CA ASP A 43 -13.98 -0.68 -0.07
C ASP A 43 -15.30 -1.18 0.52
N GLU A 44 -16.21 -0.28 0.90
CA GLU A 44 -17.57 -0.62 1.36
C GLU A 44 -18.31 -1.48 0.33
N LEU A 45 -18.36 -1.01 -0.92
CA LEU A 45 -19.04 -1.73 -2.00
C LEU A 45 -18.40 -3.09 -2.26
N HIS A 46 -17.07 -3.19 -2.22
CA HIS A 46 -16.36 -4.44 -2.43
C HIS A 46 -16.70 -5.48 -1.35
N LEU A 47 -16.76 -5.04 -0.09
CA LEU A 47 -17.10 -5.91 1.05
C LEU A 47 -18.57 -6.33 1.02
N ASP A 48 -19.48 -5.42 0.68
CA ASP A 48 -20.92 -5.73 0.57
C ASP A 48 -21.20 -6.69 -0.60
N LEU A 49 -20.58 -6.48 -1.76
CA LEU A 49 -20.73 -7.35 -2.93
C LEU A 49 -20.15 -8.75 -2.68
N GLN A 50 -19.05 -8.86 -1.96
CA GLN A 50 -18.48 -10.16 -1.57
C GLN A 50 -19.36 -10.91 -0.54
N GLY A 51 -20.05 -10.18 0.33
CA GLY A 51 -21.04 -10.76 1.24
C GLY A 51 -22.25 -11.31 0.49
N LEU A 52 -22.69 -10.65 -0.57
CA LEU A 52 -23.86 -11.05 -1.35
C LEU A 52 -23.64 -12.34 -2.17
N VAL A 53 -22.44 -12.52 -2.75
CA VAL A 53 -22.09 -13.72 -3.55
C VAL A 53 -21.86 -14.97 -2.70
N ARG A 54 -21.59 -14.83 -1.40
CA ARG A 54 -21.44 -15.96 -0.47
C ARG A 54 -22.75 -16.40 0.20
N ALA A 55 -23.82 -15.63 0.05
CA ALA A 55 -25.12 -15.88 0.66
C ALA A 55 -26.11 -16.61 -0.30
N THR A 56 -25.67 -16.93 -1.52
CA THR A 56 -26.41 -17.68 -2.54
C THR A 56 -25.65 -18.95 -2.92
#